data_AF-A0A8H7V1F7-F1
#
_entry.id   AF-A0A8H7V1F7-F1
#
_cell.length_a   1.000
_cell.length_b   1.000
_cell.length_c   1.000
_cell.angle_alpha   90.00
_cell.angle_beta   90.00
_cell.angle_gamma   90.00
#
_symmetry.space_group_name_H-M   'P 1'
#
loop_
_entity.id
_entity.type
_entity.pdbx_description
1 polymer ?
#
loop_
_entity_poly.entity_id
_entity_poly.type
_entity_poly.pdbx_seq_one_letter_code
_entity_poly.pdbx_strand_id
1 'polypeptide(L)'
;MTVVLKQRILDDPYTYRRYRESQQLSLVEEVGKKKRFELKTDAQLKHFIDQAFCSEDPNNPMSYKITPVATKDIFETITQYTSLFDHRTPQYFAKWCSTHSVSFLKAKPDKNSSSRKRQLYVLDDSYYVCWKKYAVVCQFEKKMITKSSAVSANNTK
;
A
#
# COMPACT_ATOMS: atom_id res chain seq x y z
N MET A 1 -5.13 31.34 -3.14
CA MET A 1 -5.01 29.96 -2.60
C MET A 1 -5.50 29.00 -3.66
N THR A 2 -4.62 28.16 -4.21
CA THR A 2 -4.97 27.24 -5.31
C THR A 2 -5.48 25.93 -4.71
N VAL A 3 -6.76 25.61 -4.95
CA VAL A 3 -7.36 24.36 -4.49
C VAL A 3 -6.90 23.24 -5.42
N VAL A 4 -6.11 22.31 -4.90
CA VAL A 4 -5.63 21.14 -5.65
C VAL A 4 -6.56 19.96 -5.39
N LEU A 5 -6.91 19.23 -6.45
CA LEU A 5 -7.74 18.02 -6.37
C LEU A 5 -7.08 16.98 -5.47
N LYS A 6 -7.87 16.35 -4.58
CA LYS A 6 -7.38 15.34 -3.61
C LYS A 6 -6.60 14.20 -4.26
N GLN A 7 -7.00 13.79 -5.47
CA GLN A 7 -6.32 12.75 -6.24
C GLN A 7 -4.86 13.12 -6.54
N ARG A 8 -4.58 14.36 -6.95
CA ARG A 8 -3.21 14.82 -7.22
C ARG A 8 -2.32 14.85 -5.97
N ILE A 9 -2.91 15.08 -4.80
CA ILE A 9 -2.21 15.04 -3.51
C ILE A 9 -1.86 13.60 -3.12
N LEU A 10 -2.68 12.62 -3.50
CA LEU A 10 -2.44 11.20 -3.24
C LEU A 10 -1.42 10.60 -4.21
N ASP A 11 -1.41 11.10 -5.45
CA ASP A 11 -0.49 10.66 -6.48
C ASP A 11 0.94 11.14 -6.21
N ASP A 12 1.15 12.31 -5.59
CA ASP A 12 2.47 12.81 -5.19
C ASP A 12 2.46 13.44 -3.78
N PRO A 13 2.76 12.64 -2.74
CA PRO A 13 2.74 13.10 -1.36
C PRO A 13 3.89 14.06 -0.99
N TYR A 14 4.88 14.23 -1.87
CA TYR A 14 6.04 15.10 -1.61
C TYR A 14 5.90 16.48 -2.27
N THR A 15 5.23 16.56 -3.43
CA THR A 15 4.91 17.83 -4.08
C THR A 15 3.84 18.60 -3.32
N TYR A 16 2.88 17.91 -2.69
CA TYR A 16 1.78 18.53 -1.97
C TYR A 16 1.82 18.19 -0.48
N ARG A 17 2.61 18.95 0.30
CA ARG A 17 2.53 18.91 1.76
C ARG A 17 1.14 19.34 2.21
N ARG A 18 0.38 18.45 2.85
CA ARG A 18 -0.87 18.86 3.50
C ARG A 18 -0.52 19.78 4.66
N TYR A 19 -1.07 21.00 4.68
CA TYR A 19 -0.85 22.00 5.74
C TYR A 19 -1.08 21.47 7.17
N ARG A 20 -1.87 20.40 7.33
CA ARG A 20 -2.13 19.75 8.62
C ARG A 20 -1.05 18.75 9.07
N GLU A 21 -0.27 18.21 8.13
CA GLU A 21 0.81 17.24 8.40
C GLU A 21 2.07 17.94 8.90
N SER A 22 2.32 19.18 8.48
CA SER A 22 3.43 20.01 9.00
C SER A 22 3.38 20.24 10.51
N GLN A 23 2.19 20.26 11.13
CA GLN A 23 2.04 20.36 12.59
C GLN A 23 2.15 19.01 13.32
N GLN A 24 1.98 17.89 12.63
CA GLN A 24 2.19 16.55 13.20
C GLN A 24 3.63 16.05 13.03
N LEU A 25 4.35 16.56 12.03
CA LEU A 25 5.76 16.20 11.79
C LEU A 25 6.69 16.62 12.94
N SER A 26 6.40 17.73 13.62
CA SER A 26 7.16 18.17 14.81
C SER A 26 6.89 17.34 16.07
N LEU A 27 5.85 16.49 16.09
CA LEU A 27 5.52 15.62 17.22
C LEU A 27 6.05 14.18 17.08
N VAL A 28 6.62 13.82 15.93
CA VAL A 28 7.08 12.44 15.63
C VAL A 28 8.60 12.29 15.70
N GLU A 29 9.35 13.38 15.90
CA GLU A 29 10.81 13.35 16.03
C GLU A 29 11.32 12.98 17.43
N GLU A 30 10.43 12.91 18.43
CA GLU A 30 10.81 12.52 19.80
C GLU A 30 10.33 11.09 20.12
N VAL A 31 11.22 10.32 20.77
CA VAL A 31 11.06 8.97 21.32
C VAL A 31 11.45 7.80 20.40
N GLY A 32 12.72 7.43 20.52
CA GLY A 32 13.28 6.15 20.06
C GLY A 32 12.52 4.95 20.61
N LYS A 33 11.63 4.41 19.78
CA LYS A 33 11.22 3.00 19.64
C LYS A 33 10.16 2.98 18.55
N LYS A 34 10.58 3.00 17.27
CA LYS A 34 9.67 2.83 16.13
C LYS A 34 8.99 1.46 16.27
N LYS A 35 7.77 1.42 16.83
CA LYS A 35 6.89 0.24 16.75
C LYS A 35 6.79 -0.11 15.27
N ARG A 36 7.32 -1.27 14.87
CA ARG A 36 7.22 -1.74 13.50
C ARG A 36 5.73 -1.87 13.18
N PHE A 37 5.30 -1.24 12.10
CA PHE A 37 3.94 -1.35 11.60
C PHE A 37 3.72 -2.79 11.13
N GLU A 38 2.65 -3.41 11.58
CA GLU A 38 2.30 -4.80 11.29
C GLU A 38 0.94 -4.83 10.55
N LEU A 39 0.92 -5.41 9.37
CA LEU A 39 -0.28 -5.69 8.59
C LEU A 39 -0.99 -6.90 9.23
N LYS A 40 -2.18 -6.68 9.76
CA LYS A 40 -2.91 -7.69 10.55
C LYS A 40 -4.05 -8.35 9.81
N THR A 41 -4.49 -7.79 8.68
CA THR A 41 -5.64 -8.31 7.93
C THR A 41 -5.31 -8.53 6.47
N ASP A 42 -5.95 -9.52 5.86
CA ASP A 42 -5.82 -9.81 4.42
C ASP A 42 -6.13 -8.59 3.55
N ALA A 43 -7.11 -7.76 3.95
CA ALA A 43 -7.47 -6.55 3.23
C ALA A 43 -6.36 -5.49 3.27
N GLN A 44 -5.71 -5.29 4.42
CA GLN A 44 -4.58 -4.36 4.55
C GLN A 44 -3.39 -4.85 3.71
N LEU A 45 -3.12 -6.15 3.79
CA LEU A 45 -2.06 -6.80 3.06
C LEU A 45 -2.27 -6.74 1.54
N LYS A 46 -3.49 -7.05 1.08
CA LYS A 46 -3.86 -6.94 -0.34
C LYS A 46 -3.66 -5.52 -0.84
N HIS A 47 -4.19 -4.54 -0.10
CA HIS A 47 -4.05 -3.13 -0.48
C HIS A 47 -2.58 -2.69 -0.50
N PHE A 48 -1.77 -3.16 0.45
CA PHE A 48 -0.34 -2.90 0.44
C PHE A 48 0.33 -3.48 -0.81
N ILE A 49 0.08 -4.76 -1.11
CA ILE A 49 0.65 -5.43 -2.28
C ILE A 49 0.24 -4.73 -3.57
N ASP A 50 -1.05 -4.39 -3.71
CA ASP A 50 -1.57 -3.77 -4.93
C ASP A 50 -0.99 -2.39 -5.22
N GLN A 51 -0.52 -1.71 -4.17
CA GLN A 51 0.08 -0.38 -4.26
C GLN A 51 1.60 -0.47 -4.38
N ALA A 52 2.24 -1.39 -3.66
CA ALA A 52 3.69 -1.57 -3.73
C ALA A 52 4.15 -2.22 -5.04
N PHE A 53 3.31 -3.07 -5.64
CA PHE A 53 3.61 -3.86 -6.82
C PHE A 53 2.51 -3.70 -7.88
N CYS A 54 2.63 -2.67 -8.69
CA CYS A 54 1.63 -2.33 -9.72
C CYS A 54 1.96 -3.02 -11.05
N SER A 55 0.92 -3.56 -11.71
CA SER A 55 1.03 -4.11 -13.07
C SER A 55 0.83 -3.06 -14.18
N GLU A 56 0.19 -1.95 -13.84
CA GLU A 56 -0.07 -0.81 -14.73
C GLU A 56 0.72 0.40 -14.23
N ASP A 57 1.01 1.36 -15.12
CA ASP A 57 1.76 2.57 -14.77
C ASP A 57 0.96 3.42 -13.77
N PRO A 58 1.48 3.67 -12.56
CA PRO A 58 0.82 4.53 -11.58
C PRO A 58 0.90 6.04 -11.95
N ASN A 59 1.48 6.41 -13.09
CA ASN A 59 1.74 7.80 -13.52
C ASN A 59 2.59 8.60 -12.52
N ASN A 60 3.43 7.90 -11.75
CA ASN A 60 4.35 8.51 -10.78
C ASN A 60 5.75 7.88 -10.93
N PRO A 61 6.54 8.36 -11.90
CA PRO A 61 7.88 7.82 -12.17
C PRO A 61 8.90 8.15 -11.07
N MET A 62 8.61 9.13 -10.20
CA MET A 62 9.50 9.48 -9.09
C MET A 62 9.46 8.45 -7.97
N SER A 63 8.31 7.80 -7.77
CA SER A 63 8.09 6.88 -6.64
C SER A 63 8.18 5.41 -7.04
N TYR A 64 8.03 5.10 -8.34
CA TYR A 64 7.99 3.73 -8.85
C TYR A 64 9.10 3.46 -9.86
N LYS A 65 9.70 2.27 -9.75
CA LYS A 65 10.73 1.77 -10.66
C LYS A 65 10.26 0.48 -11.31
N ILE A 66 10.42 0.39 -12.63
CA ILE A 66 10.12 -0.82 -13.37
C ILE A 66 11.18 -1.87 -13.04
N THR A 67 10.77 -2.96 -12.40
CA THR A 67 11.68 -4.02 -11.96
C THR A 67 11.09 -5.39 -12.30
N PRO A 68 11.90 -6.36 -12.78
CA PRO A 68 11.46 -7.74 -12.93
C PRO A 68 11.42 -8.44 -11.56
N VAL A 69 10.22 -8.77 -11.09
CA VAL A 69 9.98 -9.32 -9.74
C VAL A 69 9.34 -10.69 -9.82
N ALA A 70 9.85 -11.66 -9.05
CA ALA A 70 9.19 -12.94 -8.87
C ALA A 70 8.21 -12.90 -7.67
N THR A 71 7.20 -13.76 -7.69
CA THR A 71 6.25 -13.88 -6.56
C THR A 71 6.94 -14.25 -5.25
N LYS A 72 8.08 -14.96 -5.32
CA LYS A 72 8.92 -15.27 -4.17
C LYS A 72 9.55 -14.00 -3.56
N ASP A 73 10.03 -13.08 -4.39
CA ASP A 73 10.65 -11.84 -3.91
C ASP A 73 9.61 -10.94 -3.20
N ILE A 74 8.38 -10.90 -3.73
CA ILE A 74 7.25 -10.22 -3.09
C ILE A 74 6.97 -10.84 -1.71
N PHE A 75 6.95 -12.18 -1.62
CA PHE A 75 6.74 -12.90 -0.37
C PHE A 75 7.80 -12.56 0.69
N GLU A 76 9.07 -12.56 0.32
CA GLU A 76 10.19 -12.20 1.21
C GLU A 76 10.13 -10.74 1.67
N THR A 77 9.58 -9.85 0.83
CA THR A 77 9.36 -8.45 1.19
C THR A 77 8.22 -8.29 2.19
N ILE A 78 7.07 -8.91 1.94
CA ILE A 78 5.87 -8.73 2.79
C ILE A 78 5.99 -9.39 4.16
N THR A 79 6.76 -10.48 4.27
CA THR A 79 6.94 -11.23 5.54
C THR A 79 7.64 -10.39 6.60
N GLN A 80 8.34 -9.32 6.21
CA GLN A 80 8.92 -8.35 7.14
C GLN A 80 7.86 -7.45 7.80
N TYR A 81 6.65 -7.42 7.24
CA TYR A 81 5.57 -6.48 7.60
C TYR A 81 4.30 -7.18 8.09
N THR A 82 4.22 -8.52 8.06
CA THR A 82 3.04 -9.26 8.50
C THR A 82 3.41 -10.60 9.10
N SER A 83 2.74 -10.95 10.19
CA SER A 83 2.76 -12.29 10.80
C SER A 83 1.76 -13.25 10.15
N LEU A 84 0.92 -12.78 9.21
CA LEU A 84 -0.11 -13.61 8.56
C LEU A 84 0.46 -14.81 7.79
N PHE A 85 1.72 -14.72 7.39
CA PHE A 85 2.43 -15.79 6.69
C PHE A 85 3.52 -16.46 7.52
N ASP A 86 3.49 -16.31 8.84
CA ASP A 86 4.41 -17.04 9.71
C ASP A 86 4.24 -18.54 9.48
N HIS A 87 5.37 -19.22 9.25
CA HIS A 87 5.43 -20.65 8.91
C HIS A 87 4.70 -21.05 7.61
N ARG A 88 4.33 -20.09 6.76
CA ARG A 88 3.76 -20.37 5.43
C ARG A 88 4.84 -20.39 4.37
N THR A 89 4.60 -21.15 3.31
CA THR A 89 5.54 -21.26 2.19
C THR A 89 5.22 -20.24 1.09
N PRO A 90 6.19 -19.88 0.23
CA PRO A 90 5.94 -19.05 -0.95
C PRO A 90 4.83 -19.61 -1.86
N GLN A 91 4.63 -20.93 -1.90
CA GLN A 91 3.57 -21.58 -2.67
C GLN A 91 2.18 -21.28 -2.08
N TYR A 92 2.05 -21.30 -0.75
CA TYR A 92 0.82 -20.89 -0.08
C TYR A 92 0.50 -19.42 -0.39
N PHE A 93 1.51 -18.55 -0.34
CA PHE A 93 1.35 -17.15 -0.70
C PHE A 93 0.90 -16.97 -2.16
N ALA A 94 1.51 -17.68 -3.11
CA ALA A 94 1.11 -17.63 -4.51
C ALA A 94 -0.38 -18.01 -4.69
N LYS A 95 -0.85 -19.05 -3.98
CA LYS A 95 -2.27 -19.43 -3.96
C LYS A 95 -3.13 -18.31 -3.36
N TRP A 96 -2.71 -17.75 -2.23
CA TRP A 96 -3.41 -16.63 -1.58
C TRP A 96 -3.56 -15.42 -2.53
N CYS A 97 -2.51 -15.07 -3.26
CA CYS A 97 -2.52 -14.00 -4.26
C CYS A 97 -3.58 -14.25 -5.35
N SER A 98 -3.69 -15.48 -5.83
CA SER A 98 -4.70 -15.87 -6.82
C SER A 98 -6.11 -15.79 -6.24
N THR A 99 -6.33 -16.28 -5.01
CA THR A 99 -7.63 -16.21 -4.33
C THR A 99 -8.09 -14.77 -4.11
N HIS A 100 -7.16 -13.88 -3.78
CA HIS A 100 -7.46 -12.47 -3.47
C HIS A 100 -7.41 -11.56 -4.70
N SER A 101 -7.13 -12.08 -5.91
CA SER A 101 -7.04 -11.29 -7.14
C SER A 101 -6.16 -10.04 -7.00
N VAL A 102 -4.92 -10.22 -6.53
CA VAL A 102 -3.94 -9.12 -6.42
C VAL A 102 -3.55 -8.57 -7.80
N SER A 103 -3.33 -7.26 -7.88
CA SER A 103 -3.18 -6.50 -9.13
C SER A 103 -1.97 -6.95 -9.96
N PHE A 104 -0.85 -7.30 -9.32
CA PHE A 104 0.37 -7.70 -10.02
C PHE A 104 0.22 -8.97 -10.85
N LEU A 105 -0.75 -9.85 -10.54
CA LEU A 105 -1.00 -11.07 -11.30
C LEU A 105 -1.52 -10.80 -12.71
N LYS A 106 -2.06 -9.60 -12.97
CA LYS A 106 -2.46 -9.16 -14.31
C LYS A 106 -1.26 -9.00 -15.26
N ALA A 107 -0.07 -8.73 -14.72
CA ALA A 107 1.14 -8.64 -15.53
C ALA A 107 1.54 -10.02 -16.06
N LYS A 108 1.86 -10.08 -17.36
CA LYS A 108 2.28 -11.33 -17.99
C LYS A 108 3.64 -11.75 -17.46
N PRO A 109 3.83 -13.03 -17.07
CA PRO A 109 5.13 -13.54 -16.70
C PRO A 109 6.03 -13.61 -17.94
N ASP A 110 7.30 -13.30 -17.74
CA ASP A 110 8.34 -13.50 -18.74
C ASP A 110 8.60 -15.00 -18.93
N LYS A 111 8.28 -15.47 -20.15
CA LYS A 111 8.42 -16.87 -20.57
C LYS A 111 9.87 -17.32 -20.69
N ASN A 112 10.79 -16.37 -20.87
CA ASN A 112 12.22 -16.66 -21.06
C ASN A 112 12.98 -16.75 -19.72
N SER A 113 12.32 -16.38 -18.62
CA SER A 113 12.90 -16.47 -17.28
C SER A 113 12.56 -17.82 -16.62
N SER A 114 13.58 -18.54 -16.11
CA SER A 114 13.38 -19.79 -15.37
C SER A 114 12.50 -19.61 -14.12
N SER A 115 12.41 -18.38 -13.61
CA SER A 115 11.75 -18.01 -12.36
C SER A 115 10.38 -17.33 -12.52
N ARG A 116 9.76 -17.35 -13.72
CA ARG A 116 8.43 -16.73 -13.99
C ARG A 116 8.30 -15.29 -13.45
N LYS A 117 9.30 -14.45 -13.71
CA LYS A 117 9.31 -13.04 -13.26
C LYS A 117 8.27 -12.23 -14.01
N ARG A 118 7.76 -11.17 -13.40
CA ARG A 118 6.87 -10.18 -14.03
C ARG A 118 7.54 -8.82 -14.00
N GLN A 119 7.42 -8.07 -15.08
CA GLN A 119 7.85 -6.69 -15.10
C GLN A 119 6.76 -5.85 -14.41
N LEU A 120 7.11 -5.25 -13.27
CA LEU A 120 6.18 -4.52 -12.41
C LEU A 120 6.73 -3.14 -12.08
N TYR A 121 5.83 -2.20 -11.81
CA TYR A 121 6.16 -0.93 -11.17
C TYR A 121 6.25 -1.17 -9.67
N VAL A 122 7.47 -1.12 -9.14
CA VAL A 122 7.77 -1.37 -7.72
C VAL A 122 8.00 -0.03 -7.05
N LEU A 123 7.27 0.21 -5.95
CA LEU A 123 7.48 1.39 -5.12
C LEU A 123 8.90 1.38 -4.54
N ASP A 124 9.58 2.52 -4.49
CA ASP A 124 10.95 2.61 -3.97
C ASP A 124 10.98 2.57 -2.42
N ASP A 125 11.99 1.91 -1.84
CA ASP A 125 12.23 1.73 -0.39
C ASP A 125 12.13 3.03 0.44
N SER A 126 12.57 4.15 -0.13
CA SER A 126 12.45 5.47 0.48
C SER A 126 10.98 5.92 0.66
N TYR A 127 10.09 5.47 -0.23
CA TYR A 127 8.66 5.77 -0.22
C TYR A 127 7.85 4.78 0.63
N TYR A 128 8.34 3.55 0.85
CA TYR A 128 7.71 2.61 1.79
C TYR A 128 7.65 3.19 3.22
N VAL A 129 8.66 3.97 3.64
CA VAL A 129 8.66 4.62 4.96
C VAL A 129 7.59 5.70 5.07
N CYS A 130 7.25 6.35 3.96
CA CYS A 130 6.20 7.37 3.93
C CYS A 130 4.80 6.74 3.85
N TRP A 131 4.65 5.63 3.11
CA TRP A 131 3.43 4.81 3.12
C TRP A 131 3.07 4.34 4.54
N LYS A 132 4.07 4.01 5.38
CA LYS A 132 3.87 3.68 6.81
C LYS A 132 3.10 4.77 7.57
N LYS A 133 3.19 6.04 7.15
CA LYS A 133 2.44 7.16 7.73
C LYS A 133 1.04 7.28 7.12
N TYR A 134 0.88 7.05 5.81
CA TYR A 134 -0.41 7.19 5.11
C TYR A 134 -1.40 6.03 5.30
N ALA A 135 -0.94 4.78 5.40
CA ALA A 135 -1.83 3.61 5.61
C ALA A 135 -2.61 3.69 6.93
N VAL A 136 -2.04 4.35 7.95
CA VAL A 136 -2.71 4.64 9.22
C VAL A 136 -3.82 5.68 9.03
N VAL A 137 -3.65 6.65 8.13
CA VAL A 137 -4.63 7.70 7.85
C VAL A 137 -5.84 7.17 7.07
N CYS A 138 -5.64 6.28 6.09
CA CYS A 138 -6.76 5.72 5.32
C CYS A 138 -7.68 4.77 6.13
N GLN A 139 -7.22 4.22 7.26
CA GLN A 139 -8.10 3.47 8.16
C GLN A 139 -9.05 4.37 8.96
N PHE A 140 -8.70 5.64 9.18
CA PHE A 140 -9.57 6.59 9.86
C PHE A 140 -10.71 7.11 8.97
N GLU A 141 -10.47 7.31 7.67
CA GLU A 141 -11.50 7.86 6.78
C GLU A 141 -12.63 6.85 6.47
N LYS A 142 -12.34 5.55 6.35
CA LYS A 142 -13.41 4.53 6.18
C LYS A 142 -14.32 4.40 7.41
N LYS A 143 -13.83 4.70 8.61
CA LYS A 143 -14.64 4.78 9.84
C LYS A 143 -15.51 6.04 9.94
N MET A 144 -15.17 7.13 9.24
CA MET A 144 -16.01 8.33 9.21
C MET A 144 -17.12 8.25 8.16
N ILE A 145 -16.87 7.65 7.00
CA ILE A 145 -17.89 7.50 5.94
C ILE A 145 -19.02 6.56 6.40
N THR A 146 -18.69 5.47 7.12
CA THR A 146 -19.70 4.54 7.64
C THR A 146 -20.54 5.11 8.79
N LYS A 147 -20.00 6.05 9.58
CA LYS A 147 -20.79 6.74 10.61
C LYS A 147 -21.72 7.82 10.04
N SER A 148 -21.36 8.45 8.92
CA SER A 148 -22.19 9.50 8.33
C SER A 148 -23.43 8.95 7.60
N SER A 149 -23.36 7.75 7.02
CA SER A 149 -24.55 7.11 6.41
C SER A 149 -25.51 6.49 7.43
N ALA A 150 -25.06 6.16 8.64
CA ALA A 150 -25.93 5.60 9.68
C ALA A 150 -26.81 6.66 10.38
N VAL A 151 -26.44 7.95 10.32
CA VAL A 151 -27.21 9.04 10.95
C VAL A 151 -28.34 9.56 10.04
N SER A 152 -28.23 9.40 8.72
CA SER A 152 -29.26 9.89 7.79
C SER A 152 -30.48 8.97 7.62
N ALA A 153 -30.45 7.75 8.16
CA ALA A 153 -31.54 6.78 8.02
C ALA A 153 -32.59 6.82 9.15
N ASN A 154 -32.37 7.63 10.21
CA ASN A 154 -33.23 7.62 11.40
C ASN A 154 -34.08 8.89 11.59
N ASN A 155 -34.18 9.78 10.61
CA ASN A 155 -34.93 11.03 10.73
C ASN A 155 -36.05 11.16 9.70
N THR A 156 -36.87 10.12 9.58
CA THR A 156 -38.16 10.22 8.89
C THR A 156 -39.19 9.37 9.65
N LYS A 157 -39.80 9.99 10.65
CA LYS A 157 -41.10 9.63 11.19
C LYS A 157 -41.85 10.90 11.53
#